data_AF-S7WUZ9-F1
#
_entry.id   AF-S7WUZ9-F1
#
_cell.length_a   1.000
_cell.length_b   1.000
_cell.length_c   1.000
_cell.angle_alpha   90.00
_cell.angle_beta   90.00
_cell.angle_gamma   90.00
#
_symmetry.space_group_name_H-M   'P 1'
#
loop_
_entity.id
_entity.type
_entity.pdbx_description
1 polymer ?
#
loop_
_entity_poly.entity_id
_entity_poly.type
_entity_poly.pdbx_seq_one_letter_code
_entity_poly.pdbx_strand_id
1 'polypeptide(L)'
;MPYTYDYPRPAFTADAVVYCAEVHKILLINRKNPPFEQKWALPGGFIEKNELPLNGCKRELEEETGLLLTGGQLIGVFGEEGRDPRGWTVSVAFLFEVDKSLLEKTRAGSDSQEVGWFSISTLPALAFDHLDIIKSAGL
;
A
#
# COMPACT_ATOMS: atom_id res chain seq x y z
N MET A 1 17.97 -19.13 -13.74
CA MET A 1 19.11 -19.40 -12.84
C MET A 1 18.56 -19.51 -11.43
N PRO A 2 18.80 -20.62 -10.70
CA PRO A 2 18.50 -20.65 -9.29
C PRO A 2 19.48 -19.72 -8.58
N TYR A 3 18.92 -18.76 -7.89
CA TYR A 3 19.60 -17.76 -7.11
C TYR A 3 20.07 -18.40 -5.79
N THR A 4 21.31 -18.89 -5.73
CA THR A 4 21.93 -19.34 -4.47
C THR A 4 22.61 -18.15 -3.80
N TYR A 5 22.17 -17.79 -2.60
CA TYR A 5 22.70 -16.69 -1.81
C TYR A 5 23.01 -17.15 -0.40
N ASP A 6 24.12 -16.68 0.18
CA ASP A 6 24.56 -17.02 1.53
C ASP A 6 23.66 -16.43 2.63
N TYR A 7 22.85 -15.43 2.28
CA TYR A 7 21.96 -14.71 3.19
C TYR A 7 20.49 -14.91 2.78
N PRO A 8 19.57 -15.17 3.74
CA PRO A 8 18.15 -15.17 3.47
C PRO A 8 17.69 -13.82 2.90
N ARG A 9 16.64 -13.84 2.08
CA ARG A 9 16.08 -12.64 1.46
C ARG A 9 14.64 -12.44 1.92
N PRO A 10 14.28 -11.24 2.40
CA PRO A 10 12.89 -10.96 2.62
C PRO A 10 12.17 -10.86 1.27
N ALA A 11 10.86 -11.14 1.28
CA ALA A 11 10.01 -10.61 0.24
C ALA A 11 9.98 -9.07 0.37
N PHE A 12 9.99 -8.35 -0.75
CA PHE A 12 10.12 -6.90 -0.75
C PHE A 12 8.88 -6.27 -1.35
N THR A 13 8.21 -5.40 -0.59
CA THR A 13 6.94 -4.78 -0.97
C THR A 13 7.03 -3.25 -0.88
N ALA A 14 6.04 -2.58 -1.45
CA ALA A 14 5.81 -1.17 -1.20
C ALA A 14 4.31 -0.88 -0.97
N ASP A 15 4.02 0.06 -0.09
CA ASP A 15 2.67 0.47 0.29
C ASP A 15 2.48 1.99 0.08
N ALA A 16 1.33 2.38 -0.44
CA ALA A 16 0.95 3.77 -0.69
C ALA A 16 -0.04 4.27 0.37
N VAL A 17 0.35 5.27 1.15
CA VAL A 17 -0.58 6.09 1.93
C VAL A 17 -1.03 7.25 1.04
N VAL A 18 -2.20 7.13 0.41
CA VAL A 18 -2.77 8.22 -0.39
C VAL A 18 -3.75 9.00 0.45
N TYR A 19 -3.45 10.27 0.71
CA TYR A 19 -4.17 11.11 1.65
C TYR A 19 -4.71 12.38 0.98
N CYS A 20 -5.99 12.67 1.21
CA CYS A 20 -6.63 13.91 0.80
C CYS A 20 -6.91 14.79 2.01
N ALA A 21 -6.11 15.85 2.17
CA ALA A 21 -6.19 16.77 3.30
C ALA A 21 -7.51 17.57 3.33
N GLU A 22 -8.07 17.94 2.16
CA GLU A 22 -9.31 18.73 2.07
C GLU A 22 -10.51 18.06 2.73
N VAL A 23 -10.53 16.72 2.78
CA VAL A 23 -11.65 15.93 3.32
C VAL A 23 -11.21 14.97 4.43
N HIS A 24 -9.94 15.01 4.83
CA HIS A 24 -9.32 14.13 5.82
C HIS A 24 -9.61 12.64 5.58
N LYS A 25 -9.37 12.18 4.34
CA LYS A 25 -9.57 10.78 3.95
C LYS A 25 -8.32 10.14 3.37
N ILE A 26 -8.20 8.83 3.56
CA ILE A 26 -7.22 7.98 2.91
C ILE A 26 -7.87 6.98 1.96
N LEU A 27 -7.12 6.59 0.94
CA LEU A 27 -7.49 5.53 0.01
C LEU A 27 -7.15 4.16 0.59
N LEU A 28 -8.12 3.24 0.56
CA LEU A 28 -7.94 1.85 0.93
C LEU A 28 -8.52 0.94 -0.15
N ILE A 29 -7.97 -0.27 -0.23
CA ILE A 29 -8.44 -1.36 -1.08
C ILE A 29 -8.90 -2.54 -0.23
N ASN A 30 -9.92 -3.26 -0.70
CA ASN A 30 -10.34 -4.51 -0.07
C ASN A 30 -9.54 -5.68 -0.66
N ARG A 31 -8.88 -6.45 0.21
CA ARG A 31 -8.05 -7.58 -0.18
C ARG A 31 -8.90 -8.78 -0.60
N LYS A 32 -8.66 -9.30 -1.79
CA LYS A 32 -9.35 -10.49 -2.31
C LYS A 32 -8.72 -11.82 -1.95
N ASN A 33 -7.45 -11.81 -1.59
CA ASN A 33 -6.66 -13.02 -1.44
C ASN A 33 -6.13 -13.13 -0.01
N PRO A 34 -6.04 -14.35 0.54
CA PRO A 34 -5.29 -14.60 1.76
C PRO A 34 -3.83 -14.12 1.66
N PRO A 35 -3.21 -13.68 2.76
CA PRO A 35 -3.78 -13.47 4.08
C PRO A 35 -4.70 -12.23 4.13
N PHE A 36 -5.51 -12.13 5.19
CA PHE A 36 -6.42 -11.00 5.43
C PHE A 36 -7.43 -10.76 4.32
N GLU A 37 -7.96 -11.85 3.75
CA GLU A 37 -9.06 -11.77 2.79
C GLU A 37 -10.24 -10.99 3.37
N GLN A 38 -10.89 -10.17 2.54
CA GLN A 38 -12.00 -9.27 2.89
C GLN A 38 -11.65 -8.13 3.86
N LYS A 39 -10.37 -7.96 4.24
CA LYS A 39 -9.92 -6.80 5.02
C LYS A 39 -9.49 -5.65 4.13
N TRP A 40 -9.65 -4.44 4.64
CA TRP A 40 -9.13 -3.23 4.01
C TRP A 40 -7.62 -3.10 4.22
N ALA A 41 -6.91 -2.59 3.23
CA ALA A 41 -5.47 -2.41 3.22
C ALA A 41 -5.10 -1.13 2.46
N LEU A 42 -3.84 -0.73 2.59
CA LEU A 42 -3.23 0.28 1.75
C LEU A 42 -3.03 -0.36 0.37
N PRO A 43 -3.17 0.41 -0.73
CA PRO A 43 -2.71 -0.05 -2.03
C PRO A 43 -1.22 -0.37 -1.98
N GLY A 44 -0.82 -1.51 -2.52
CA GLY A 44 0.54 -1.98 -2.36
C GLY A 44 0.74 -3.43 -2.74
N GLY A 45 2.00 -3.77 -3.02
CA GLY A 45 2.34 -5.07 -3.56
C GLY A 45 3.84 -5.32 -3.62
N PHE A 46 4.22 -6.40 -4.31
CA PHE A 46 5.61 -6.81 -4.40
C PHE A 46 6.38 -5.94 -5.40
N ILE A 47 7.63 -5.65 -5.05
CA ILE A 47 8.55 -4.96 -5.93
C ILE A 47 9.14 -5.97 -6.92
N GLU A 48 9.00 -5.68 -8.21
CA GLU A 48 9.56 -6.47 -9.31
C GLU A 48 11.07 -6.36 -9.40
N LYS A 49 11.68 -7.32 -10.11
CA LYS A 49 13.12 -7.31 -10.33
C LYS A 49 13.52 -6.09 -11.17
N ASN A 50 14.49 -5.33 -10.66
CA ASN A 50 15.06 -4.14 -11.29
C ASN A 50 14.15 -2.90 -11.31
N GLU A 51 13.07 -2.86 -10.54
CA GLU A 51 12.31 -1.62 -10.34
C GLU A 51 12.71 -0.91 -9.04
N LEU A 52 12.60 0.43 -9.04
CA LEU A 52 12.78 1.21 -7.81
C LEU A 52 11.54 1.03 -6.93
N PRO A 53 11.66 1.00 -5.59
CA PRO A 53 10.52 0.84 -4.68
C PRO A 53 9.40 1.84 -4.93
N LEU A 54 9.73 3.11 -5.20
CA LEU A 54 8.74 4.13 -5.53
C LEU A 54 8.02 3.85 -6.85
N ASN A 55 8.71 3.27 -7.84
CA ASN A 55 8.08 2.90 -9.11
C ASN A 55 7.16 1.70 -8.94
N GLY A 56 7.57 0.68 -8.18
CA GLY A 56 6.70 -0.44 -7.82
C GLY A 56 5.47 0.02 -7.05
N CYS A 57 5.64 0.91 -6.06
CA CYS A 57 4.53 1.51 -5.31
C CYS A 57 3.51 2.21 -6.22
N LYS A 58 3.97 3.02 -7.19
CA LYS A 58 3.07 3.71 -8.14
C LYS A 58 2.40 2.74 -9.11
N ARG A 59 3.12 1.70 -9.57
CA ARG A 59 2.59 0.66 -10.45
C ARG A 59 1.45 -0.09 -9.76
N GLU A 60 1.68 -0.59 -8.55
CA GLU A 60 0.66 -1.27 -7.74
C GLU A 60 -0.53 -0.35 -7.46
N LEU A 61 -0.27 0.92 -7.10
CA LEU A 61 -1.33 1.91 -6.89
C LEU A 61 -2.19 2.11 -8.15
N GLU A 62 -1.57 2.22 -9.32
CA GLU A 62 -2.28 2.35 -10.59
C GLU A 62 -3.08 1.08 -10.91
N GLU A 63 -2.47 -0.10 -10.76
CA GLU A 63 -3.10 -1.39 -11.04
C GLU A 63 -4.32 -1.63 -10.13
N GLU A 64 -4.28 -1.24 -8.86
CA GLU A 64 -5.34 -1.52 -7.90
C GLU A 64 -6.42 -0.43 -7.83
N THR A 65 -6.10 0.81 -8.21
CA THR A 65 -6.97 1.99 -7.97
C THR A 65 -7.18 2.88 -9.20
N GLY A 66 -6.50 2.60 -10.31
CA GLY A 66 -6.54 3.39 -11.54
C GLY A 66 -5.95 4.80 -11.39
N LEU A 67 -5.34 5.14 -10.26
CA LEU A 67 -4.77 6.46 -10.00
C LEU A 67 -3.31 6.53 -10.46
N LEU A 68 -3.05 7.44 -11.38
CA LEU A 68 -1.70 7.79 -11.80
C LEU A 68 -1.21 8.99 -10.98
N LEU A 69 -0.37 8.73 -9.98
CA LEU A 69 0.23 9.77 -9.14
C LEU A 69 1.71 9.98 -9.47
N THR A 70 2.17 11.21 -9.29
CA THR A 70 3.58 11.58 -9.41
C THR A 70 4.18 11.83 -8.02
N GLY A 71 5.51 11.72 -7.90
CA GLY A 71 6.18 11.91 -6.61
C GLY A 71 5.99 10.73 -5.66
N GLY A 72 5.89 11.03 -4.36
CA GLY A 72 5.80 10.09 -3.25
C GLY A 72 6.89 10.36 -2.20
N GLN A 73 6.49 10.73 -0.98
CA GLN A 73 7.41 10.97 0.13
C GLN A 73 7.64 9.66 0.88
N LEU A 74 8.91 9.24 1.04
CA LEU A 74 9.24 8.09 1.88
C LEU A 74 8.83 8.37 3.33
N ILE A 75 7.98 7.51 3.91
CA ILE A 75 7.55 7.61 5.31
C ILE A 75 8.26 6.59 6.21
N GLY A 76 8.71 5.46 5.67
CA GLY A 76 9.42 4.47 6.47
C GLY A 76 9.70 3.15 5.75
N VAL A 77 10.46 2.31 6.45
CA VAL A 77 10.75 0.92 6.07
C VAL A 77 10.28 0.03 7.23
N PHE A 78 9.39 -0.90 6.95
CA PHE A 78 8.72 -1.77 7.90
C PHE A 78 9.18 -3.20 7.67
N GLY A 79 9.83 -3.82 8.64
CA GLY A 79 10.53 -5.10 8.49
C GLY A 79 10.47 -6.00 9.71
N GLU A 80 9.58 -5.68 10.64
CA GLU A 80 9.34 -6.36 11.90
C GLU A 80 8.97 -7.82 11.66
N GLU A 81 9.55 -8.73 12.45
CA GLU A 81 9.24 -10.15 12.36
C GLU A 81 7.74 -10.38 12.61
N GLY A 82 7.10 -11.15 11.72
CA GLY A 82 5.67 -11.45 11.82
C GLY A 82 4.71 -10.38 11.29
N ARG A 83 5.21 -9.24 10.76
CA ARG A 83 4.34 -8.23 10.11
C ARG A 83 3.50 -8.79 8.97
N ASP A 84 4.06 -9.77 8.26
CA ASP A 84 3.39 -10.53 7.22
C ASP A 84 3.40 -12.03 7.58
N PRO A 85 2.23 -12.69 7.66
CA PRO A 85 2.15 -14.12 7.99
C PRO A 85 2.70 -15.02 6.87
N ARG A 86 2.99 -14.50 5.68
CA ARG A 86 3.63 -15.25 4.59
C ARG A 86 5.13 -15.50 4.82
N GLY A 87 5.74 -14.79 5.78
CA GLY A 87 7.16 -14.92 6.13
C GLY A 87 7.88 -13.58 6.20
N TRP A 88 9.22 -13.62 6.25
CA TRP A 88 10.04 -12.40 6.34
C TRP A 88 9.79 -11.48 5.14
N THR A 89 9.14 -10.34 5.41
CA THR A 89 8.71 -9.38 4.40
C THR A 89 9.09 -7.99 4.86
N VAL A 90 9.70 -7.20 3.99
CA VAL A 90 10.04 -5.81 4.23
C VAL A 90 9.21 -4.95 3.29
N SER A 91 8.50 -3.95 3.82
CA SER A 91 7.77 -2.96 3.03
C SER A 91 8.39 -1.58 3.13
N VAL A 92 8.49 -0.88 1.99
CA VAL A 92 8.80 0.55 1.96
C VAL A 92 7.51 1.31 1.72
N ALA A 93 7.14 2.22 2.62
CA ALA A 93 5.89 2.96 2.48
C ALA A 93 6.13 4.40 2.02
N PHE A 94 5.21 4.91 1.20
CA PHE A 94 5.25 6.25 0.64
C PHE A 94 3.93 7.00 0.89
N LEU A 95 4.02 8.28 1.25
CA LEU A 95 2.88 9.19 1.35
C LEU A 95 2.70 9.95 0.02
N PHE A 96 1.45 9.97 -0.44
CA PHE A 96 1.00 10.76 -1.58
C PHE A 96 -0.13 11.69 -1.11
N GLU A 97 0.11 12.99 -1.15
CA GLU A 97 -0.94 13.98 -0.92
C GLU A 97 -1.69 14.27 -2.22
N VAL A 98 -3.02 14.28 -2.16
CA VAL A 98 -3.87 14.47 -3.34
C VAL A 98 -5.01 15.45 -3.09
N ASP A 99 -5.45 16.10 -4.16
CA ASP A 99 -6.63 16.95 -4.15
C ASP A 99 -7.92 16.11 -4.17
N LYS A 100 -9.01 16.68 -3.65
CA LYS A 100 -10.33 16.00 -3.60
C LYS A 100 -10.84 15.57 -4.97
N SER A 101 -10.35 16.21 -6.05
CA SER A 101 -10.72 15.89 -7.43
C SER A 101 -10.34 14.45 -7.85
N LEU A 102 -9.41 13.80 -7.14
CA LEU A 102 -9.02 12.41 -7.41
C LEU A 102 -9.97 11.38 -6.79
N LEU A 103 -10.82 11.77 -5.83
CA LEU A 103 -11.78 10.85 -5.21
C LEU A 103 -12.75 10.29 -6.24
N GLU A 104 -13.28 11.15 -7.11
CA GLU A 104 -14.22 10.76 -8.18
C GLU A 104 -13.56 9.98 -9.32
N LYS A 105 -12.22 10.08 -9.45
CA LYS A 105 -11.43 9.38 -10.48
C LYS A 105 -10.95 8.01 -10.03
N THR A 106 -11.02 7.73 -8.73
CA THR A 106 -10.60 6.44 -8.17
C THR A 106 -11.51 5.34 -8.71
N ARG A 107 -10.93 4.27 -9.24
CA ARG A 107 -11.68 3.11 -9.74
C ARG A 107 -10.99 1.83 -9.32
N ALA A 108 -11.77 0.80 -9.02
CA ALA A 108 -11.19 -0.51 -8.73
C ALA A 108 -10.37 -1.01 -9.93
N GLY A 109 -9.21 -1.59 -9.66
CA GLY A 109 -8.34 -2.20 -10.67
C GLY A 109 -8.96 -3.37 -11.43
N SER A 110 -9.98 -4.00 -10.84
CA SER A 110 -10.70 -5.13 -11.43
C SER A 110 -12.12 -5.24 -10.87
N ASP A 111 -13.02 -5.90 -11.61
CA ASP A 111 -14.46 -5.98 -11.32
C ASP A 111 -14.81 -6.52 -9.92
N SER A 112 -13.91 -7.28 -9.30
CA SER A 112 -14.11 -7.83 -7.96
C SER A 112 -13.34 -7.10 -6.84
N GLN A 113 -12.61 -6.03 -7.15
CA GLN A 113 -11.84 -5.27 -6.13
C GLN A 113 -12.71 -4.13 -5.64
N GLU A 114 -12.80 -3.96 -4.34
CA GLU A 114 -13.40 -2.75 -3.78
C GLU A 114 -12.28 -1.76 -3.44
N VAL A 115 -12.52 -0.50 -3.77
CA VAL A 115 -11.64 0.62 -3.43
C VAL A 115 -12.50 1.72 -2.81
N GLY A 116 -12.00 2.37 -1.78
CA GLY A 116 -12.78 3.35 -1.03
C GLY A 116 -11.95 4.40 -0.32
N TRP A 117 -12.56 5.56 -0.11
CA TRP A 117 -11.99 6.67 0.65
C TRP A 117 -12.57 6.70 2.07
N PHE A 118 -11.72 6.51 3.07
CA PHE A 118 -12.11 6.40 4.48
C PHE A 118 -11.59 7.58 5.27
N SER A 119 -12.39 8.07 6.21
CA SER A 119 -11.93 9.12 7.13
C SER A 119 -10.85 8.56 8.05
N ILE A 120 -9.77 9.32 8.24
CA ILE A 120 -8.69 8.95 9.18
C ILE A 120 -9.19 8.81 10.63
N SER A 121 -10.27 9.51 10.98
CA SER A 121 -10.88 9.43 12.31
C SER A 121 -11.70 8.15 12.53
N THR A 122 -12.06 7.45 11.46
CA THR A 122 -12.98 6.30 11.51
C THR A 122 -12.55 5.21 10.53
N LEU A 123 -11.31 4.74 10.68
CA LEU A 123 -10.75 3.69 9.83
C LEU A 123 -11.40 2.33 10.11
N PRO A 124 -11.60 1.49 9.08
CA PRO A 124 -11.99 0.10 9.26
C PRO A 124 -10.85 -0.71 9.88
N ALA A 125 -11.12 -1.97 10.23
CA ALA A 125 -10.05 -2.90 10.59
C ALA A 125 -9.12 -3.15 9.39
N LEU A 126 -7.82 -2.90 9.58
CA LEU A 126 -6.82 -2.99 8.52
C LEU A 126 -6.11 -4.35 8.51
N ALA A 127 -5.60 -4.73 7.34
CA ALA A 127 -4.71 -5.85 7.14
C ALA A 127 -3.28 -5.54 7.64
N PHE A 128 -2.54 -6.58 8.01
CA PHE A 128 -1.14 -6.49 8.46
C PHE A 128 -0.93 -5.42 9.54
N ASP A 129 0.15 -4.66 9.43
CA ASP A 129 0.58 -3.53 10.26
C ASP A 129 0.21 -2.16 9.64
N HIS A 130 -0.74 -2.11 8.71
CA HIS A 130 -1.01 -0.90 7.91
C HIS A 130 -1.48 0.29 8.75
N LEU A 131 -2.08 0.04 9.92
CA LEU A 131 -2.42 1.10 10.86
C LEU A 131 -1.16 1.83 11.36
N ASP A 132 -0.07 1.10 11.59
CA ASP A 132 1.19 1.68 12.06
C ASP A 132 1.92 2.42 10.94
N ILE A 133 1.79 1.93 9.69
CA ILE A 133 2.23 2.65 8.49
C ILE A 133 1.52 4.00 8.37
N ILE A 134 0.18 4.04 8.51
CA ILE A 134 -0.60 5.28 8.42
C ILE A 134 -0.19 6.27 9.52
N LYS A 135 -0.05 5.82 10.77
CA LYS A 135 0.41 6.67 11.88
C LYS A 135 1.79 7.25 11.63
N SER A 136 2.69 6.49 10.99
CA SER A 136 4.04 6.94 10.66
C SER A 136 4.06 8.05 9.61
N ALA A 137 2.98 8.19 8.83
CA ALA A 137 2.80 9.31 7.91
C ALA A 137 2.42 10.62 8.62
N GLY A 138 2.21 10.61 9.95
CA GLY A 138 1.82 11.78 10.73
C GLY A 138 0.34 12.15 10.61
N LEU A 139 -0.51 11.18 10.26
CA LEU A 139 -1.96 11.32 10.09
C LEU A 139 -2.76 10.80 11.29
#